data_AF-A0A0F9YYM6-F1
#
_entry.id   AF-A0A0F9YYM6-F1
#
_cell.length_a   1.000
_cell.length_b   1.000
_cell.length_c   1.000
_cell.angle_alpha   90.00
_cell.angle_beta   90.00
_cell.angle_gamma   90.00
#
_symmetry.space_group_name_H-M   'P 1'
#
loop_
_entity.id
_entity.type
_entity.pdbx_description
1 polymer ?
#
loop_
_entity_poly.entity_id
_entity_poly.type
_entity_poly.pdbx_seq_one_letter_code
_entity_poly.pdbx_strand_id
1 'polypeptide(L)'
;MSIQIRGCENSCAQCQKIYIPLHKEYPCPACGVVNKIIEAEDKYDEEHIHLDFINELIGSMKYYKANNGQFVPFGCYIRGMGGNIQNVVCWAFDKIEDEKLEYKTGMFDEDIKKYFGPEREYILPNINGILDEVYKRYGNENFFITKGFKKQKFSILEKIQGWFDGLIP
;
A
#
# COMPACT_ATOMS: atom_id res chain seq x y z
N MET A 1 -9.44 -12.06 9.86
CA MET A 1 -9.89 -10.66 9.62
C MET A 1 -8.78 -9.92 8.91
N SER A 2 -9.08 -9.34 7.74
CA SER A 2 -8.18 -8.40 7.07
C SER A 2 -8.53 -6.97 7.52
N ILE A 3 -7.54 -6.22 8.01
CA ILE A 3 -7.55 -4.76 8.07
C ILE A 3 -7.38 -4.26 6.63
N GLN A 4 -8.48 -3.77 6.06
CA GLN A 4 -8.47 -3.00 4.82
C GLN A 4 -8.53 -1.53 5.17
N ILE A 5 -7.59 -0.76 4.61
CA ILE A 5 -7.59 0.69 4.74
C ILE A 5 -8.75 1.24 3.92
N ARG A 6 -9.68 1.94 4.57
CA ARG A 6 -10.85 2.51 3.90
C ARG A 6 -10.54 3.94 3.46
N GLY A 7 -10.44 4.15 2.15
CA GLY A 7 -10.72 5.42 1.48
C GLY A 7 -9.78 6.59 1.77
N CYS A 8 -8.76 6.76 0.91
CA CYS A 8 -8.16 8.06 0.61
C CYS A 8 -7.96 8.23 -0.91
N GLU A 9 -8.85 7.60 -1.70
CA GLU A 9 -8.77 7.63 -3.16
C GLU A 9 -9.33 8.97 -3.64
N ASN A 10 -8.52 9.72 -4.38
CA ASN A 10 -8.90 10.99 -4.97
C ASN A 10 -8.95 10.85 -6.49
N SER A 11 -10.00 11.38 -7.13
CA SER A 11 -10.08 11.46 -8.58
C SER A 11 -9.58 12.83 -9.03
N CYS A 12 -8.57 12.86 -9.90
CA CYS A 12 -8.06 14.11 -10.45
C CYS A 12 -9.16 14.87 -11.21
N ALA A 13 -9.43 16.12 -10.85
CA ALA A 13 -10.45 16.92 -11.52
C ALA A 13 -10.17 17.11 -13.02
N GLN A 14 -8.88 17.20 -13.40
CA GLN A 14 -8.47 17.41 -14.79
C GLN A 14 -8.48 16.14 -15.64
N CYS A 15 -7.95 15.03 -15.14
CA CYS A 15 -7.76 13.81 -15.95
C CYS A 15 -8.56 12.60 -15.47
N GLN A 16 -9.35 12.75 -14.40
CA GLN A 16 -10.24 11.73 -13.82
C GLN A 16 -9.53 10.45 -13.36
N LYS A 17 -8.18 10.47 -13.28
CA LYS A 17 -7.37 9.36 -12.79
C LYS A 17 -7.41 9.33 -11.26
N ILE A 18 -7.50 8.12 -10.70
CA ILE A 18 -7.61 7.88 -9.27
C ILE A 18 -6.21 7.68 -8.67
N TYR A 19 -5.90 8.37 -7.57
CA TYR A 19 -4.62 8.26 -6.86
C TYR A 19 -4.79 8.53 -5.36
N ILE A 20 -3.75 8.25 -4.57
CA ILE A 20 -3.73 8.55 -3.13
C ILE A 20 -2.85 9.77 -2.88
N PRO A 21 -3.40 10.94 -2.54
CA PRO A 21 -2.59 12.11 -2.22
C PRO A 21 -1.77 11.87 -0.95
N LEU A 22 -0.46 12.13 -1.01
CA LEU A 22 0.46 11.96 0.14
C LEU A 22 0.56 13.22 1.01
N HIS A 23 0.18 14.37 0.47
CA HIS A 23 0.08 15.66 1.16
C HIS A 23 -0.94 16.56 0.46
N LYS A 24 -1.34 17.68 1.09
CA LYS A 24 -2.36 18.64 0.60
C LYS A 24 -2.09 19.13 -0.83
N GLU A 25 -0.82 19.35 -1.14
CA GLU A 25 -0.36 19.84 -2.45
C GLU A 25 0.21 18.74 -3.36
N TYR A 26 -0.25 17.50 -3.24
CA TYR A 26 0.29 16.39 -4.03
C TYR A 26 -0.17 16.47 -5.51
N PRO A 27 0.75 16.65 -6.47
CA PRO A 27 0.39 16.72 -7.89
C PRO A 27 -0.17 15.37 -8.35
N CYS A 28 -1.22 15.41 -9.17
CA CYS A 28 -1.75 14.20 -9.79
C CYS A 28 -0.61 13.48 -10.54
N PRO A 29 -0.38 12.19 -10.27
CA PRO A 29 0.77 11.49 -10.85
C PRO A 29 0.62 11.23 -12.36
N ALA A 30 -0.61 11.43 -12.90
CA ALA A 30 -0.87 11.33 -14.34
C ALA A 30 -0.68 12.64 -15.12
N CYS A 31 -1.04 13.80 -14.54
CA CYS A 31 -1.05 15.07 -15.29
C CYS A 31 -0.33 16.24 -14.58
N GLY A 32 0.30 15.99 -13.43
CA GLY A 32 1.10 16.97 -12.69
C GLY A 32 0.30 18.08 -11.99
N VAL A 33 -1.02 18.12 -12.18
CA VAL A 33 -1.87 19.18 -11.63
C VAL A 33 -2.09 18.95 -10.15
N VAL A 34 -1.80 19.99 -9.35
CA VAL A 34 -2.11 20.00 -7.92
C VAL A 34 -3.60 20.31 -7.77
N ASN A 35 -4.41 19.28 -7.54
CA ASN A 35 -5.81 19.48 -7.18
C ASN A 35 -5.86 19.83 -5.69
N LYS A 36 -6.52 20.93 -5.33
CA LYS A 36 -6.98 21.10 -3.94
C LYS A 36 -7.96 19.96 -3.68
N ILE A 37 -7.63 19.15 -2.67
CA ILE A 37 -8.43 17.99 -2.29
C ILE A 37 -9.78 18.54 -1.83
N ILE A 38 -10.83 18.21 -2.58
CA ILE A 38 -12.18 18.69 -2.31
C ILE A 38 -12.62 18.01 -1.02
N GLU A 39 -12.70 18.79 0.05
CA GLU A 39 -13.05 18.35 1.39
C GLU A 39 -14.36 17.58 1.36
N ALA A 40 -14.31 16.31 1.75
CA ALA A 40 -15.48 15.66 2.31
C ALA A 40 -15.70 16.28 3.69
N GLU A 41 -16.54 17.33 3.74
CA GLU A 41 -17.12 17.96 4.93
C GLU A 41 -16.14 18.35 6.06
N ASP A 42 -15.77 19.64 6.14
CA ASP A 42 -15.45 20.51 7.32
C ASP A 42 -15.17 19.89 8.71
N LYS A 43 -14.56 18.71 8.83
CA LYS A 43 -14.35 18.01 10.12
C LYS A 43 -12.98 17.37 10.27
N TYR A 44 -12.12 17.42 9.26
CA TYR A 44 -10.79 16.85 9.35
C TYR A 44 -9.74 17.96 9.39
N ASP A 45 -8.92 17.92 10.44
CA ASP A 45 -7.86 18.88 10.71
C ASP A 45 -6.86 18.92 9.54
N GLU A 46 -6.56 20.12 9.05
CA GLU A 46 -5.88 20.37 7.75
C GLU A 46 -4.50 19.72 7.61
N GLU A 47 -3.86 19.31 8.72
CA GLU A 47 -2.56 18.64 8.75
C GLU A 47 -2.62 17.10 8.60
N HIS A 48 -3.78 16.46 8.77
CA HIS A 48 -3.81 15.03 9.12
C HIS A 48 -4.44 14.07 8.07
N ILE A 49 -5.25 14.58 7.12
CA ILE A 49 -6.04 13.76 6.18
C ILE A 49 -5.19 12.76 5.36
N HIS A 50 -3.91 13.06 5.12
CA HIS A 50 -3.04 12.27 4.21
C HIS A 50 -2.03 11.37 4.92
N LEU A 51 -1.74 11.68 6.19
CA LEU A 51 -1.01 10.77 7.07
C LEU A 51 -1.90 9.60 7.49
N ASP A 52 -3.22 9.72 7.45
CA ASP A 52 -4.14 8.65 7.84
C ASP A 52 -3.98 7.39 6.98
N PHE A 53 -3.88 7.50 5.65
CA PHE A 53 -3.61 6.33 4.80
C PHE A 53 -2.29 5.65 5.16
N ILE A 54 -1.20 6.41 5.28
CA ILE A 54 0.13 5.86 5.59
C ILE A 54 0.15 5.31 7.03
N ASN A 55 -0.49 5.97 7.98
CA ASN A 55 -0.63 5.54 9.36
C ASN A 55 -1.44 4.24 9.46
N GLU A 56 -2.58 4.15 8.77
CA GLU A 56 -3.41 2.95 8.70
C GLU A 56 -2.67 1.82 7.98
N LEU A 57 -1.93 2.12 6.91
CA LEU A 57 -1.08 1.16 6.20
C LEU A 57 -0.02 0.59 7.13
N ILE A 58 0.72 1.45 7.82
CA ILE A 58 1.75 1.06 8.77
C ILE A 58 1.14 0.28 9.94
N GLY A 59 0.01 0.73 10.47
CA GLY A 59 -0.73 0.03 11.53
C GLY A 59 -1.15 -1.37 11.09
N SER A 60 -1.68 -1.49 9.87
CA SER A 60 -2.04 -2.77 9.27
C SER A 60 -0.82 -3.67 9.04
N MET A 61 0.28 -3.12 8.53
CA MET A 61 1.54 -3.85 8.32
C MET A 61 2.08 -4.38 9.65
N LYS A 62 2.17 -3.54 10.68
CA LYS A 62 2.59 -3.94 12.04
C LYS A 62 1.69 -5.03 12.60
N TYR A 63 0.37 -4.88 12.44
CA TYR A 63 -0.60 -5.89 12.88
C TYR A 63 -0.36 -7.24 12.20
N TYR A 64 -0.23 -7.28 10.87
CA TYR A 64 0.01 -8.55 10.17
C TYR A 64 1.38 -9.13 10.47
N LYS A 65 2.41 -8.29 10.57
CA LYS A 65 3.75 -8.73 10.92
C LYS A 65 3.77 -9.40 12.29
N ALA A 66 3.10 -8.81 13.27
CA ALA A 66 3.01 -9.35 14.62
C ALA A 66 2.20 -10.66 14.69
N ASN A 67 1.11 -10.78 13.92
CA ASN A 67 0.23 -11.95 13.98
C ASN A 67 0.68 -13.11 13.08
N ASN A 68 1.27 -12.82 11.93
CA ASN A 68 1.52 -13.79 10.85
C ASN A 68 3.01 -13.94 10.50
N GLY A 69 3.89 -13.08 11.03
CA GLY A 69 5.32 -13.06 10.68
C GLY A 69 5.63 -12.46 9.31
N GLN A 70 4.63 -11.93 8.59
CA GLN A 70 4.73 -11.31 7.27
C GLN A 70 3.75 -10.12 7.19
N PHE A 71 4.05 -9.14 6.33
CA PHE A 71 3.22 -7.95 6.13
C PHE A 71 1.99 -8.22 5.28
N VAL A 72 2.08 -9.13 4.29
CA VAL A 72 0.93 -9.49 3.45
C VAL A 72 -0.09 -10.34 4.24
N PRO A 73 -1.36 -9.92 4.34
CA PRO A 73 -2.40 -10.74 4.96
C PRO A 73 -2.70 -12.02 4.18
N PHE A 74 -2.99 -13.10 4.91
CA PHE A 74 -3.60 -14.31 4.34
C PHE A 74 -5.05 -14.04 3.93
N GLY A 75 -5.44 -14.42 2.71
CA GLY A 75 -6.80 -14.24 2.20
C GLY A 75 -7.19 -12.77 2.05
N CYS A 76 -6.24 -11.92 1.62
CA CYS A 76 -6.49 -10.51 1.39
C CYS A 76 -7.58 -10.31 0.35
N TYR A 77 -8.77 -9.90 0.77
CA TYR A 77 -9.73 -9.29 -0.14
C TYR A 77 -9.13 -7.94 -0.57
N ILE A 78 -9.01 -7.69 -1.86
CA ILE A 78 -8.46 -6.45 -2.42
C ILE A 78 -9.61 -5.71 -3.09
N ARG A 79 -9.93 -4.51 -2.60
CA ARG A 79 -10.95 -3.65 -3.21
C ARG A 79 -10.40 -2.25 -3.39
N GLY A 80 -10.67 -1.66 -4.55
CA GLY A 80 -10.25 -0.29 -4.88
C GLY A 80 -8.75 -0.14 -5.12
N MET A 81 -8.33 1.07 -5.45
CA MET A 81 -6.92 1.43 -5.61
C MET A 81 -6.16 1.32 -4.28
N GLY A 82 -6.76 1.72 -3.16
CA GLY A 82 -6.17 1.66 -1.82
C GLY A 82 -5.75 0.25 -1.42
N GLY A 83 -6.62 -0.74 -1.62
CA GLY A 83 -6.30 -2.13 -1.32
C GLY A 83 -5.19 -2.68 -2.22
N ASN A 84 -5.15 -2.30 -3.50
CA ASN A 84 -4.10 -2.72 -4.42
C ASN A 84 -2.74 -2.14 -4.00
N ILE A 85 -2.70 -0.87 -3.63
CA ILE A 85 -1.49 -0.20 -3.14
C ILE A 85 -1.03 -0.82 -1.82
N GLN A 86 -1.93 -1.05 -0.86
CA GLN A 86 -1.62 -1.73 0.39
C GLN A 86 -0.96 -3.09 0.13
N ASN A 87 -1.52 -3.89 -0.79
CA ASN A 87 -0.99 -5.21 -1.11
C ASN A 87 0.42 -5.14 -1.71
N VAL A 88 0.65 -4.20 -2.63
CA VAL A 88 1.97 -3.98 -3.25
C VAL A 88 3.00 -3.54 -2.21
N VAL A 89 2.64 -2.63 -1.31
CA VAL A 89 3.55 -2.16 -0.25
C VAL A 89 3.88 -3.30 0.71
N CYS A 90 2.88 -4.05 1.20
CA CYS A 90 3.12 -5.22 2.05
C CYS A 90 4.04 -6.24 1.36
N TRP A 91 3.79 -6.55 0.08
CA TRP A 91 4.61 -7.49 -0.69
C TRP A 91 6.05 -7.00 -0.85
N ALA A 92 6.25 -5.71 -1.14
CA ALA A 92 7.57 -5.12 -1.28
C ALA A 92 8.38 -5.25 0.01
N PHE A 93 7.77 -4.97 1.17
CA PHE A 93 8.44 -5.09 2.47
C PHE A 93 8.71 -6.55 2.89
N ASP A 94 7.80 -7.48 2.57
CA ASP A 94 8.07 -8.91 2.76
C ASP A 94 9.29 -9.34 1.93
N LYS A 95 9.40 -8.89 0.68
CA LYS A 95 10.55 -9.17 -0.20
C LYS A 95 11.85 -8.54 0.33
N ILE A 96 11.80 -7.29 0.79
CA ILE A 96 12.94 -6.60 1.42
C ILE A 96 13.47 -7.40 2.61
N GLU A 97 12.59 -7.85 3.51
CA GLU A 97 13.03 -8.61 4.70
C GLU A 97 13.53 -10.02 4.34
N ASP A 98 12.84 -10.72 3.46
CA ASP A 98 13.15 -12.10 3.09
C ASP A 98 14.48 -12.24 2.38
N GLU A 99 14.72 -11.33 1.44
CA GLU A 99 15.92 -11.31 0.61
C GLU A 99 17.01 -10.41 1.22
N LYS A 100 16.73 -9.75 2.36
CA LYS A 100 17.62 -8.81 3.05
C LYS A 100 18.11 -7.68 2.13
N LEU A 101 17.20 -7.13 1.33
CA LEU A 101 17.51 -6.10 0.36
C LEU A 101 17.67 -4.73 1.05
N GLU A 102 18.55 -3.90 0.50
CA GLU A 102 18.55 -2.47 0.80
C GLU A 102 17.54 -1.79 -0.11
N TYR A 103 16.55 -1.11 0.48
CA TYR A 103 15.52 -0.44 -0.31
C TYR A 103 16.09 0.75 -1.08
N LYS A 104 15.65 0.89 -2.33
CA LYS A 104 15.89 2.06 -3.19
C LYS A 104 14.62 2.40 -3.94
N THR A 105 14.29 3.68 -4.04
CA THR A 105 13.18 4.17 -4.85
C THR A 105 13.26 3.60 -6.26
N GLY A 106 12.15 3.09 -6.77
CA GLY A 106 12.05 2.51 -8.10
C GLY A 106 12.52 1.05 -8.24
N MET A 107 13.04 0.42 -7.18
CA MET A 107 13.55 -0.97 -7.28
C MET A 107 12.48 -2.01 -7.64
N PHE A 108 11.20 -1.69 -7.44
CA PHE A 108 10.06 -2.57 -7.74
C PHE A 108 9.25 -2.10 -8.95
N ASP A 109 9.75 -1.15 -9.74
CA ASP A 109 8.98 -0.52 -10.82
C ASP A 109 8.38 -1.52 -11.80
N GLU A 110 9.18 -2.49 -12.25
CA GLU A 110 8.73 -3.50 -13.20
C GLU A 110 7.67 -4.44 -12.62
N ASP A 111 7.81 -4.83 -11.34
CA ASP A 111 6.83 -5.64 -10.62
C ASP A 111 5.52 -4.86 -10.42
N ILE A 112 5.61 -3.57 -10.08
CA ILE A 112 4.46 -2.66 -9.91
C ILE A 112 3.73 -2.45 -11.25
N LYS A 113 4.44 -2.13 -12.33
CA LYS A 113 3.87 -1.95 -13.67
C LYS A 113 3.15 -3.22 -14.13
N LYS A 114 3.77 -4.39 -13.93
CA LYS A 114 3.16 -5.68 -14.26
C LYS A 114 1.88 -5.95 -13.44
N TYR A 115 1.87 -5.58 -12.16
CA TYR A 115 0.72 -5.77 -11.29
C TYR A 115 -0.47 -4.89 -11.68
N PHE A 116 -0.23 -3.61 -11.99
CA PHE A 116 -1.29 -2.65 -12.30
C PHE A 116 -1.70 -2.63 -13.78
N GLY A 117 -0.83 -3.08 -14.67
CA GLY A 117 -1.02 -3.04 -16.12
C GLY A 117 -0.77 -1.66 -16.74
N PRO A 118 -0.66 -1.59 -18.07
CA PRO A 118 -0.20 -0.40 -18.80
C PRO A 118 -1.10 0.83 -18.59
N GLU A 119 -2.42 0.65 -18.45
CA GLU A 119 -3.37 1.76 -18.26
C GLU A 119 -3.23 2.51 -16.93
N ARG A 120 -2.50 1.90 -15.99
CA ARG A 120 -2.32 2.37 -14.62
C ARG A 120 -0.87 2.66 -14.29
N GLU A 121 0.05 2.65 -15.25
CA GLU A 121 1.45 3.04 -15.03
C GLU A 121 1.60 4.43 -14.43
N TYR A 122 0.64 5.33 -14.69
CA TYR A 122 0.60 6.66 -14.09
C TYR A 122 0.61 6.64 -12.55
N ILE A 123 0.23 5.54 -11.91
CA ILE A 123 0.21 5.41 -10.44
C ILE A 123 1.60 5.11 -9.87
N LEU A 124 2.57 4.76 -10.71
CA LEU A 124 3.89 4.33 -10.29
C LEU A 124 4.61 5.37 -9.40
N PRO A 125 4.65 6.67 -9.75
CA PRO A 125 5.25 7.68 -8.86
C PRO A 125 4.52 7.79 -7.52
N ASN A 126 3.22 7.51 -7.50
CA ASN A 126 2.42 7.52 -6.27
C ASN A 126 2.77 6.37 -5.34
N ILE A 127 2.90 5.16 -5.89
CA ILE A 127 3.32 3.99 -5.11
C ILE A 127 4.76 4.15 -4.62
N ASN A 128 5.67 4.66 -5.44
CA ASN A 128 7.04 4.91 -5.03
C ASN A 128 7.11 5.90 -3.86
N GLY A 129 6.35 7.01 -3.91
CA GLY A 129 6.28 7.94 -2.77
C GLY A 129 5.73 7.30 -1.50
N ILE A 130 4.78 6.37 -1.61
CA ILE A 130 4.25 5.60 -0.46
C ILE A 130 5.32 4.67 0.09
N LEU A 131 6.03 3.93 -0.78
CA LEU A 131 7.11 3.02 -0.38
C LEU A 131 8.25 3.79 0.32
N ASP A 132 8.63 4.94 -0.21
CA ASP A 132 9.66 5.81 0.38
C ASP A 132 9.27 6.23 1.81
N GLU A 133 8.03 6.68 2.00
CA GLU A 133 7.59 7.19 3.30
C GLU A 133 7.36 6.07 4.31
N VAL A 134 6.86 4.90 3.87
CA VAL A 134 6.80 3.70 4.70
C VAL A 134 8.21 3.24 5.07
N TYR A 135 9.18 3.26 4.15
CA TYR A 135 10.55 2.82 4.41
C TYR A 135 11.26 3.73 5.42
N LYS A 136 11.10 5.05 5.27
CA LYS A 136 11.58 6.05 6.22
C LYS A 136 11.05 5.80 7.64
N ARG A 137 9.78 5.39 7.77
CA ARG A 137 9.18 5.05 9.08
C ARG A 137 9.55 3.65 9.55
N TYR A 138 9.75 2.72 8.63
CA TYR A 138 10.15 1.34 8.91
C TYR A 138 11.46 1.27 9.69
N GLY A 139 12.47 2.05 9.28
CA GLY A 139 13.75 2.15 9.99
C GLY A 139 13.66 2.75 11.39
N ASN A 140 12.62 3.54 11.68
CA ASN A 140 12.49 4.34 12.90
C ASN A 140 11.49 3.78 13.93
N GLU A 141 10.48 3.03 13.51
CA GLU A 141 9.33 2.67 14.35
C GLU A 141 9.25 1.19 14.76
N ASN A 142 10.38 0.48 14.78
CA ASN A 142 10.48 -0.90 15.29
C ASN A 142 9.39 -1.83 14.74
N PHE A 143 9.27 -1.94 13.40
CA PHE A 143 8.36 -2.89 12.74
C PHE A 143 8.67 -4.37 13.09
N PHE A 144 9.82 -4.61 13.74
CA PHE A 144 10.34 -5.93 14.12
C PHE A 144 9.73 -6.55 15.39
N ILE A 145 8.73 -5.93 16.04
CA ILE A 145 8.08 -6.48 17.24
C ILE A 145 7.11 -7.61 16.80
N THR A 146 7.19 -8.91 17.15
CA THR A 146 8.02 -9.68 18.08
C THR A 146 7.87 -11.20 17.81
N LYS A 147 8.84 -11.99 18.35
CA LYS A 147 8.74 -13.35 18.93
C LYS A 147 8.08 -14.48 18.10
N GLY A 148 8.94 -15.36 17.59
CA GLY A 148 8.72 -16.82 17.68
C GLY A 148 7.68 -17.44 16.75
N PHE A 149 6.98 -16.69 15.92
CA PHE A 149 6.13 -17.27 14.90
C PHE A 149 6.99 -17.75 13.71
N LYS A 150 7.11 -19.08 13.57
CA LYS A 150 7.63 -19.69 12.35
C LYS A 150 6.73 -19.26 11.20
N LYS A 151 7.30 -18.51 10.27
CA LYS A 151 6.72 -18.20 8.97
C LYS A 151 6.08 -19.46 8.39
N GLN A 152 4.75 -19.50 8.26
CA GLN A 152 4.10 -20.61 7.59
C GLN A 152 4.50 -20.55 6.11
N LYS A 153 5.43 -21.42 5.72
CA LYS A 153 5.79 -21.63 4.32
C LYS A 153 4.64 -22.35 3.64
N PHE A 154 3.75 -21.58 3.03
CA PHE A 154 2.76 -22.13 2.12
C PHE A 154 3.34 -22.26 0.71
N SER A 155 3.00 -23.36 0.06
CA SER A 155 3.37 -23.62 -1.32
C SER A 155 2.73 -22.59 -2.25
N ILE A 156 3.32 -22.35 -3.43
CA ILE A 156 2.82 -21.41 -4.44
C ILE A 156 1.34 -21.70 -4.78
N LEU A 157 0.91 -22.96 -4.70
CA LEU A 157 -0.46 -23.40 -4.95
C LEU A 157 -1.47 -22.86 -3.92
N GLU A 158 -1.12 -22.79 -2.65
CA GLU A 158 -2.01 -22.30 -1.58
C GLU A 158 -2.18 -20.77 -1.62
N LYS A 159 -1.14 -20.05 -2.08
CA LYS A 159 -1.24 -18.60 -2.37
C LYS A 159 -2.21 -18.32 -3.52
N ILE A 160 -2.21 -19.17 -4.55
CA ILE A 160 -3.10 -19.06 -5.70
C ILE A 160 -4.53 -19.44 -5.29
N GLN A 161 -4.70 -20.48 -4.48
CA GLN A 161 -6.02 -20.93 -4.04
C GLN A 161 -6.75 -19.88 -3.20
N GLY A 162 -6.05 -19.20 -2.27
CA GLY A 162 -6.64 -18.08 -1.52
C GLY A 162 -7.03 -16.86 -2.35
N TRP A 163 -6.49 -16.70 -3.57
CA TRP A 163 -6.93 -15.68 -4.53
C TRP A 163 -8.20 -16.11 -5.30
N PHE A 164 -8.34 -17.41 -5.58
CA PHE A 164 -9.50 -17.96 -6.28
C PHE A 164 -10.71 -18.21 -5.35
N ASP A 165 -10.48 -18.55 -4.09
CA ASP A 165 -11.55 -18.75 -3.10
C ASP A 165 -12.29 -17.43 -2.76
N GLY A 166 -11.68 -16.27 -3.07
CA GLY A 166 -12.33 -14.95 -3.00
C GLY A 166 -13.07 -14.53 -4.28
N LEU A 167 -13.03 -15.36 -5.34
CA LEU A 167 -13.67 -15.13 -6.65
C LEU A 167 -14.86 -16.06 -6.90
N ILE A 168 -15.13 -17.01 -6.02
CA ILE A 168 -16.34 -17.84 -6.05
C ILE A 168 -17.31 -17.26 -5.01
N PRO A 169 -18.54 -16.86 -5.40
CA PRO A 169 -19.54 -16.31 -4.49
C PRO A 169 -20.00 -17.29 -3.41
#